data_AF-X1IK03-F1
#
_entry.id   AF-X1IK03-F1
#
_cell.length_a   1.000
_cell.length_b   1.000
_cell.length_c   1.000
_cell.angle_alpha   90.00
_cell.angle_beta   90.00
_cell.angle_gamma   90.00
#
_symmetry.space_group_name_H-M   'P 1'
#
loop_
_entity.id
_entity.type
_entity.pdbx_description
1 polymer ?
#
loop_
_entity_poly.entity_id
_entity_poly.type
_entity_poly.pdbx_seq_one_letter_code
_entity_poly.pdbx_strand_id
1 'polypeptide(L)'
;MEVVGRVDADYRMNCGACGYSGCRELAIAVCQGLAEPTMCWPYVLQRLKDTQEDLMQAEKLTSLGQMAASIAHEVNNPLAGVLVYTQLLAKKITADSLPKEKALDYLAKMDSELTRSTRLIRNFLDFGRQSPPAFRVVNPNEVIERALSLVAHSAKIQHV
;
A
#
# COMPACT_ATOMS: atom_id res chain seq x y z
N MET A 1 -1.30 19.90 7.12
CA MET A 1 -1.76 21.00 6.26
C MET A 1 -0.57 21.93 6.11
N GLU A 2 0.34 21.63 5.17
CA GLU A 2 1.53 22.45 4.95
C GLU A 2 1.09 23.76 4.28
N VAL A 3 1.47 24.88 4.90
CA VAL A 3 1.18 26.21 4.41
C VAL A 3 2.06 26.45 3.17
N VAL A 4 1.48 26.37 1.98
CA VAL A 4 2.14 26.80 0.76
C VAL A 4 2.06 28.33 0.70
N GLY A 5 3.11 28.97 1.19
CA GLY A 5 3.28 30.42 1.17
C GLY A 5 4.29 30.87 2.22
N ARG A 6 5.54 31.11 1.81
CA ARG A 6 6.57 31.66 2.71
C ARG A 6 6.21 33.13 2.99
N VAL A 7 6.00 33.44 4.27
CA VAL A 7 5.46 34.72 4.76
C VAL A 7 6.50 35.85 4.79
N ASP A 8 7.77 35.51 4.54
CA ASP A 8 8.90 36.43 4.69
C ASP A 8 9.18 37.25 3.43
N ALA A 9 9.50 38.54 3.59
CA ALA A 9 9.69 39.48 2.47
C ALA A 9 10.91 39.13 1.60
N ASP A 10 11.95 38.55 2.20
CA ASP A 10 13.14 38.05 1.51
C ASP A 10 12.92 36.70 0.79
N TYR A 11 11.81 36.01 1.08
CA TYR A 11 11.45 34.71 0.49
C TYR A 11 10.38 34.79 -0.60
N ARG A 12 10.09 35.99 -1.13
CA ARG A 12 9.32 36.13 -2.37
C ARG A 12 10.16 35.56 -3.51
N MET A 13 9.92 34.30 -3.89
CA MET A 13 10.58 33.67 -5.03
C MET A 13 10.19 34.39 -6.33
N ASN A 14 10.82 35.52 -6.63
CA ASN A 14 10.71 36.22 -7.89
C ASN A 14 11.63 35.54 -8.91
N CYS A 15 11.26 34.34 -9.36
CA CYS A 15 12.08 33.57 -10.30
C CYS A 15 12.27 34.25 -11.67
N GLY A 16 11.51 35.32 -11.97
CA GLY A 16 11.62 36.11 -13.20
C GLY A 16 11.17 35.41 -14.49
N ALA A 17 10.92 34.10 -14.45
CA ALA A 17 10.60 33.29 -15.63
C ALA A 17 9.29 33.68 -16.35
N CYS A 18 8.39 34.40 -15.68
CA CYS A 18 7.08 34.80 -16.19
C CYS A 18 7.07 36.17 -16.90
N GLY A 19 8.18 36.92 -16.88
CA GLY A 19 8.28 38.26 -17.46
C GLY A 19 7.70 39.41 -16.62
N TYR A 20 7.06 39.12 -15.47
CA TYR A 20 6.62 40.13 -14.52
C TYR A 20 7.73 40.52 -13.53
N SER A 21 7.65 41.73 -12.96
CA SER A 21 8.61 42.25 -11.98
C SER A 21 8.67 41.44 -10.68
N GLY A 22 7.65 40.61 -10.43
CA GLY A 22 7.59 39.74 -9.26
C GLY A 22 6.33 38.89 -9.23
N CYS A 23 6.32 37.92 -8.31
CA CYS A 23 5.19 37.02 -8.12
C CYS A 23 3.92 37.76 -7.69
N ARG A 24 4.06 38.91 -7.01
CA ARG A 24 2.93 39.75 -6.63
C ARG A 24 2.28 40.39 -7.85
N GLU A 25 3.06 40.93 -8.77
CA GLU A 25 2.54 41.58 -9.98
C GLU A 25 1.92 40.56 -10.92
N LEU A 26 2.52 39.38 -11.07
CA LEU A 26 1.88 38.27 -11.77
C LEU A 26 0.55 37.88 -11.13
N ALA A 27 0.50 37.74 -9.80
CA ALA A 27 -0.74 37.39 -9.10
C ALA A 27 -1.84 38.46 -9.29
N ILE A 28 -1.49 39.75 -9.28
CA ILE A 28 -2.43 40.84 -9.57
C ILE A 28 -2.94 40.74 -11.01
N ALA A 29 -2.04 40.53 -11.99
CA ALA A 29 -2.43 40.39 -13.39
C ALA A 29 -3.34 39.17 -13.62
N VAL A 30 -3.08 38.05 -12.94
CA VAL A 30 -3.95 36.86 -12.95
C VAL A 30 -5.34 37.18 -12.39
N CYS A 31 -5.43 37.86 -11.24
CA CYS A 31 -6.71 38.25 -10.66
C CYS A 31 -7.50 39.25 -11.53
N GLN A 32 -6.80 40.04 -12.34
CA GLN A 32 -7.40 40.98 -13.30
C GLN A 32 -7.76 40.31 -14.64
N GLY A 33 -7.45 39.02 -14.83
CA GLY A 33 -7.66 38.31 -16.09
C GLY A 33 -6.69 38.71 -17.20
N LEU A 34 -5.59 39.38 -16.86
CA LEU A 34 -4.56 39.84 -17.79
C LEU A 34 -3.41 38.83 -17.96
N ALA A 35 -3.34 37.81 -17.12
CA ALA A 35 -2.32 36.75 -17.16
C ALA A 35 -2.90 35.40 -16.73
N GLU A 36 -2.23 34.32 -17.13
CA GLU A 36 -2.59 32.97 -16.67
C GLU A 36 -1.67 32.52 -15.51
N PRO A 37 -2.21 31.77 -14.52
CA PRO A 37 -1.40 31.19 -13.44
C PRO A 37 -0.28 30.27 -13.95
N THR A 38 -0.49 29.66 -15.12
CA THR A 38 0.47 28.81 -15.86
C THR A 38 1.73 29.55 -16.29
N MET A 39 1.74 30.89 -16.31
CA MET A 39 2.95 31.66 -16.55
C MET A 39 3.94 31.59 -15.37
N CYS A 40 3.47 31.22 -14.17
CA CYS A 40 4.33 31.03 -12.99
C CYS A 40 5.04 29.67 -13.06
N TRP A 41 6.35 29.68 -13.30
CA TRP A 41 7.15 28.46 -13.37
C TRP A 41 7.05 27.56 -12.11
N PRO A 42 7.19 28.09 -10.87
CA PRO A 42 6.96 27.30 -9.66
C PRO A 42 5.56 26.67 -9.59
N TYR A 43 4.52 27.37 -10.06
CA TYR A 43 3.15 26.85 -10.09
C TYR A 43 3.03 25.68 -11.06
N VAL A 44 3.58 25.82 -12.27
CA VAL A 44 3.57 24.74 -13.27
C VAL A 44 4.35 23.53 -12.79
N LEU A 45 5.53 23.73 -12.18
CA LEU A 45 6.31 22.64 -11.61
C LEU A 45 5.56 21.91 -10.49
N GLN A 46 4.89 22.64 -9.59
CA GLN A 46 4.08 22.02 -8.55
C GLN A 46 2.92 21.23 -9.16
N ARG A 47 2.17 21.83 -10.10
CA ARG A 47 1.08 21.15 -10.82
C ARG A 47 1.54 19.90 -11.55
N LEU A 48 2.73 19.93 -12.16
CA LEU A 48 3.31 18.77 -12.82
C LEU A 48 3.60 17.65 -11.82
N LYS A 49 4.19 17.98 -10.67
CA LYS A 49 4.43 17.01 -9.60
C LYS A 49 3.13 16.41 -9.09
N ASP A 50 2.14 17.24 -8.76
CA ASP A 50 0.84 16.78 -8.28
C ASP A 50 0.19 15.83 -9.31
N THR A 51 0.22 16.19 -10.60
CA THR A 51 -0.34 15.36 -11.68
C THR A 51 0.43 14.05 -11.86
N GLN A 52 1.75 14.07 -11.70
CA GLN A 52 2.57 12.85 -11.75
C GLN A 52 2.24 11.92 -10.58
N GLU A 53 2.06 12.46 -9.37
CA GLU A 53 1.63 11.69 -8.20
C GLU A 53 0.24 11.07 -8.41
N ASP A 54 -0.70 11.83 -8.94
CA ASP A 54 -2.04 11.36 -9.29
C ASP A 54 -1.99 10.23 -10.34
N LEU A 55 -1.15 10.37 -11.36
CA LEU A 55 -0.96 9.34 -12.40
C LEU A 55 -0.36 8.06 -11.82
N MET A 56 0.69 8.17 -11.01
CA MET A 56 1.28 7.01 -10.33
C MET A 56 0.25 6.31 -9.44
N GLN A 57 -0.62 7.08 -8.76
CA GLN A 57 -1.70 6.53 -7.95
C GLN A 57 -2.75 5.82 -8.81
N ALA A 58 -3.13 6.39 -9.95
CA ALA A 58 -4.08 5.79 -10.89
C ALA A 58 -3.54 4.49 -11.50
N GLU A 59 -2.26 4.44 -11.87
CA GLU A 59 -1.59 3.22 -12.33
C GLU A 59 -1.61 2.13 -11.24
N LYS A 60 -1.25 2.48 -10.00
CA LYS A 60 -1.28 1.54 -8.87
C LYS A 60 -2.67 0.96 -8.64
N LEU A 61 -3.72 1.78 -8.68
CA LEU A 61 -5.11 1.35 -8.53
C LEU A 61 -5.55 0.46 -9.69
N THR A 62 -5.11 0.76 -10.91
CA THR A 62 -5.39 -0.06 -12.10
C THR A 62 -4.76 -1.45 -11.97
N SER A 63 -3.49 -1.53 -11.57
CA SER A 63 -2.81 -2.80 -11.29
C SER A 63 -3.49 -3.58 -10.17
N LEU A 64 -3.89 -2.91 -9.08
CA LEU A 64 -4.70 -3.51 -8.01
C LEU A 64 -6.02 -4.10 -8.53
N GLY A 65 -6.73 -3.36 -9.38
CA GLY A 65 -7.98 -3.81 -9.99
C GLY A 65 -7.79 -5.05 -10.86
N GLN A 66 -6.72 -5.08 -11.67
CA GLN A 66 -6.37 -6.24 -12.49
C GLN A 66 -6.05 -7.48 -11.61
N MET A 67 -5.38 -7.29 -10.48
CA MET A 67 -5.02 -8.37 -9.57
C MET A 67 -6.18 -8.83 -8.66
N ALA A 68 -7.23 -8.01 -8.48
CA ALA A 68 -8.34 -8.31 -7.59
C ALA A 68 -9.07 -9.61 -7.97
N ALA A 69 -9.28 -9.85 -9.27
CA ALA A 69 -9.89 -11.09 -9.75
C ALA A 69 -9.02 -12.32 -9.45
N SER A 70 -7.69 -12.22 -9.64
CA SER A 70 -6.76 -13.31 -9.32
C SER A 70 -6.75 -13.61 -7.82
N ILE A 71 -6.70 -12.58 -6.99
CA ILE A 71 -6.73 -12.73 -5.52
C ILE A 71 -8.04 -13.35 -5.07
N ALA A 72 -9.18 -12.94 -5.64
CA ALA A 72 -10.46 -13.57 -5.33
C ALA A 72 -10.45 -15.06 -5.67
N HIS A 73 -9.92 -15.44 -6.84
CA HIS A 73 -9.74 -16.85 -7.20
C HIS A 73 -8.80 -17.60 -6.25
N GLU A 74 -7.65 -17.02 -5.91
CA GLU A 74 -6.67 -17.64 -5.04
C GLU A 74 -7.14 -17.78 -3.59
N VAL A 75 -8.01 -16.89 -3.12
CA VAL A 75 -8.69 -16.98 -1.81
C VAL A 75 -9.83 -18.00 -1.84
N ASN A 76 -10.56 -18.10 -2.95
CA ASN A 76 -11.64 -19.09 -3.07
C ASN A 76 -11.11 -20.53 -3.05
N ASN A 77 -9.90 -20.77 -3.55
CA ASN A 77 -9.28 -22.10 -3.55
C ASN A 77 -9.13 -22.74 -2.14
N PRO A 78 -8.43 -22.13 -1.17
CA PRO A 78 -8.32 -22.65 0.19
C PRO A 78 -9.69 -22.77 0.87
N LEU A 79 -10.60 -21.82 0.64
CA LEU A 79 -11.97 -21.87 1.19
C LEU A 79 -12.78 -23.05 0.65
N ALA A 80 -12.62 -23.42 -0.62
CA ALA A 80 -13.21 -24.63 -1.17
C ALA A 80 -12.65 -25.89 -0.48
N GLY A 81 -11.35 -25.91 -0.15
CA GLY A 81 -10.74 -26.97 0.65
C GLY A 81 -11.37 -27.09 2.04
N VAL A 82 -11.57 -25.96 2.73
CA VAL A 82 -12.26 -25.91 4.03
C VAL A 82 -13.67 -26.48 3.90
N LEU A 83 -14.42 -26.07 2.87
CA LEU A 83 -15.77 -26.58 2.61
C LEU A 83 -15.78 -28.10 2.44
N VAL A 84 -14.84 -28.67 1.67
CA VAL A 84 -14.72 -30.13 1.50
C VAL A 84 -14.48 -30.82 2.84
N TYR A 85 -13.57 -30.33 3.68
CA TYR A 85 -13.32 -30.93 4.99
C TYR A 85 -14.53 -30.82 5.93
N THR A 86 -15.28 -29.71 5.91
CA THR A 86 -16.53 -29.61 6.69
C THR A 86 -17.56 -30.67 6.26
N GLN A 87 -17.71 -30.88 4.96
CA GLN A 87 -18.63 -31.90 4.42
C GLN A 87 -18.19 -33.32 4.78
N LEU A 88 -16.88 -33.61 4.71
CA LEU A 88 -16.32 -34.90 5.10
C LEU A 88 -16.48 -35.18 6.59
N LEU A 89 -16.26 -34.16 7.45
CA LEU A 89 -16.51 -34.25 8.88
C LEU A 89 -17.97 -34.56 9.16
N ALA A 90 -18.90 -33.79 8.61
CA ALA A 90 -20.33 -34.00 8.79
C ALA A 90 -20.74 -35.42 8.38
N LYS A 91 -20.35 -35.87 7.19
CA LYS A 91 -20.67 -37.22 6.69
C LYS A 91 -20.14 -38.33 7.60
N LYS A 92 -18.92 -38.20 8.12
CA LYS A 92 -18.31 -39.23 8.98
C LYS A 92 -18.86 -39.24 10.40
N ILE A 93 -19.21 -38.07 10.93
CA ILE A 93 -19.90 -37.95 12.23
C ILE A 93 -21.27 -38.61 12.14
N THR A 94 -22.06 -38.31 11.11
CA THR A 94 -23.38 -38.92 10.92
C THR A 94 -23.32 -40.44 10.76
N ALA A 95 -22.25 -40.96 10.15
CA ALA A 95 -22.03 -42.39 9.99
C ALA A 95 -21.38 -43.07 11.21
N ASP A 96 -21.21 -42.36 12.34
CA ASP A 96 -20.53 -42.82 13.56
C ASP A 96 -19.18 -43.51 13.29
N SER A 97 -18.45 -42.99 12.30
CA SER A 97 -17.24 -43.61 11.74
C SER A 97 -16.06 -42.63 11.69
N LEU A 98 -16.05 -41.64 12.59
CA LEU A 98 -15.00 -40.64 12.69
C LEU A 98 -14.10 -40.88 13.92
N PRO A 99 -12.93 -41.52 13.74
CA PRO A 99 -11.89 -41.53 14.76
C PRO A 99 -11.47 -40.10 15.12
N LYS A 100 -11.25 -39.84 16.42
CA LYS A 100 -10.81 -38.55 16.94
C LYS A 100 -9.56 -38.01 16.22
N GLU A 101 -8.58 -38.88 15.95
CA GLU A 101 -7.33 -38.51 15.28
C GLU A 101 -7.57 -37.99 13.85
N LYS A 102 -8.48 -38.61 13.09
CA LYS A 102 -8.86 -38.12 11.76
C LYS A 102 -9.62 -36.80 11.83
N ALA A 103 -10.44 -36.60 12.87
CA ALA A 103 -11.11 -35.32 13.07
C ALA A 103 -10.08 -34.19 13.30
N LEU A 104 -9.07 -34.44 14.15
CA LEU A 104 -7.98 -33.48 14.40
C LEU A 104 -7.15 -33.20 13.15
N ASP A 105 -6.86 -34.22 12.32
CA ASP A 105 -6.18 -34.02 11.03
C ASP A 105 -6.97 -33.12 10.07
N TYR A 106 -8.28 -33.32 9.93
CA TYR A 106 -9.13 -32.45 9.11
C TYR A 106 -9.19 -31.02 9.64
N LEU A 107 -9.32 -30.85 10.96
CA LEU A 107 -9.32 -29.52 11.59
C LEU A 107 -7.98 -28.80 11.37
N ALA A 108 -6.85 -29.49 11.50
CA ALA A 108 -5.53 -28.91 11.23
C ALA A 108 -5.37 -28.48 9.76
N LYS A 109 -5.89 -29.28 8.82
CA LYS A 109 -5.89 -28.91 7.39
C LYS A 109 -6.75 -27.69 7.11
N MET A 110 -7.94 -27.61 7.71
CA MET A 110 -8.81 -26.44 7.60
C MET A 110 -8.15 -25.16 8.15
N ASP A 111 -7.51 -25.25 9.32
CA ASP A 111 -6.80 -24.12 9.94
C ASP A 111 -5.65 -23.62 9.05
N SER A 112 -4.90 -24.52 8.42
CA SER A 112 -3.85 -24.18 7.46
C SER A 112 -4.40 -23.41 6.24
N GLU A 113 -5.51 -23.88 5.65
CA GLU A 113 -6.16 -23.20 4.51
C GLU A 113 -6.73 -21.82 4.89
N LEU A 114 -7.33 -21.68 6.08
CA LEU A 114 -7.80 -20.40 6.60
C LEU A 114 -6.64 -19.43 6.87
N THR A 115 -5.55 -19.92 7.44
CA THR A 115 -4.32 -19.15 7.67
C THR A 115 -3.73 -18.66 6.35
N ARG A 116 -3.70 -19.52 5.33
CA ARG A 116 -3.26 -19.17 3.97
C ARG A 116 -4.15 -18.08 3.37
N SER A 117 -5.48 -18.24 3.44
CA SER A 117 -6.46 -17.25 2.96
C SER A 117 -6.24 -15.88 3.61
N THR A 118 -6.07 -15.87 4.94
CA THR A 118 -5.82 -14.64 5.71
C THR A 118 -4.53 -13.95 5.26
N ARG A 119 -3.47 -14.73 4.99
CA ARG A 119 -2.20 -14.18 4.51
C ARG A 119 -2.33 -13.54 3.12
N LEU A 120 -3.05 -14.18 2.20
CA LEU A 120 -3.30 -13.63 0.86
C LEU A 120 -4.04 -12.30 0.94
N ILE A 121 -5.09 -12.24 1.76
CA ILE A 121 -5.87 -11.01 1.97
C ILE A 121 -5.00 -9.90 2.59
N ARG A 122 -4.19 -10.22 3.61
CA ARG A 122 -3.28 -9.24 4.23
C ARG A 122 -2.28 -8.68 3.22
N ASN A 123 -1.59 -9.55 2.48
CA ASN A 123 -0.62 -9.12 1.47
C ASN A 123 -1.27 -8.22 0.41
N PHE A 124 -2.50 -8.53 -0.01
CA PHE A 124 -3.26 -7.71 -0.95
C PHE A 124 -3.62 -6.33 -0.37
N LEU A 125 -4.09 -6.28 0.89
CA LEU A 125 -4.40 -5.03 1.58
C LEU A 125 -3.15 -4.18 1.87
N ASP A 126 -2.02 -4.81 2.18
CA ASP A 126 -0.75 -4.14 2.40
C ASP A 126 -0.21 -3.52 1.10
N PHE A 127 -0.38 -4.20 -0.04
CA PHE A 127 -0.09 -3.62 -1.34
C PHE A 127 -1.00 -2.42 -1.66
N GLY A 128 -2.27 -2.50 -1.26
CA GLY A 128 -3.27 -1.44 -1.42
C GLY A 128 -3.10 -0.21 -0.52
N ARG A 129 -2.42 -0.34 0.63
CA ARG A 129 -2.27 0.77 1.58
C ARG A 129 -1.41 1.90 1.00
N GLN A 130 -1.88 3.13 1.25
CA GLN A 130 -1.25 4.40 0.89
C GLN A 130 -0.74 5.15 2.14
N SER A 131 -0.23 4.45 3.15
CA SER A 131 0.39 5.18 4.25
C SER A 131 1.65 5.85 3.71
N PRO A 132 1.75 7.19 3.68
CA PRO A 132 3.01 7.84 3.37
C PRO A 132 4.07 7.27 4.32
N PRO A 133 5.26 6.90 3.81
CA PRO A 133 6.30 6.34 4.66
C PRO A 133 6.56 7.29 5.82
N ALA A 134 6.39 6.76 7.04
CA ALA A 134 6.66 7.50 8.25
C ALA A 134 8.17 7.61 8.42
N PHE A 135 8.75 8.66 7.86
CA PHE A 135 10.17 8.97 8.05
C PHE A 135 10.41 9.30 9.52
N ARG A 136 11.37 8.60 10.11
CA ARG A 136 11.85 8.85 11.46
C ARG A 136 13.35 8.66 11.50
N VAL A 137 14.02 9.37 12.38
CA VAL A 137 15.44 9.13 12.66
C VAL A 137 15.57 7.73 13.27
N VAL A 138 16.41 6.89 12.68
CA VAL A 138 16.69 5.53 13.15
C VAL A 138 18.18 5.30 13.23
N ASN A 139 18.61 4.48 14.18
CA ASN A 139 19.96 3.94 14.22
C ASN A 139 20.05 2.76 13.23
N PRO A 140 20.91 2.81 12.19
CA PRO A 140 21.05 1.71 11.23
C PRO A 140 21.40 0.37 11.89
N ASN A 141 22.19 0.38 12.97
CA ASN A 141 22.59 -0.84 13.66
C ASN A 141 21.39 -1.58 14.27
N GLU A 142 20.43 -0.87 14.86
CA GLU A 142 19.21 -1.47 15.42
C GLU A 142 18.31 -2.09 14.33
N VAL A 143 18.28 -1.49 13.15
CA VAL A 143 17.53 -2.02 12.00
C VAL A 143 18.17 -3.31 11.51
N ILE A 144 19.51 -3.34 11.41
CA ILE A 144 20.27 -4.53 11.02
C ILE A 144 20.08 -5.66 12.03
N GLU A 145 20.18 -5.39 13.34
CA GLU A 145 19.97 -6.40 14.39
C GLU A 145 18.54 -6.98 14.37
N ARG A 146 17.53 -6.13 14.15
CA ARG A 146 16.13 -6.59 14.01
C ARG A 146 15.94 -7.45 12.77
N ALA A 147 16.53 -7.06 11.64
CA ALA A 147 16.49 -7.86 10.42
C ALA A 147 17.20 -9.21 10.61
N LEU A 148 18.38 -9.20 11.22
CA LEU A 148 19.14 -10.42 11.54
C LEU A 148 18.37 -11.33 12.49
N SER A 149 17.68 -10.79 13.51
CA SER A 149 16.89 -11.62 14.43
C SER A 149 15.66 -12.26 13.77
N LEU A 150 15.02 -11.57 12.82
CA LEU A 150 13.92 -12.11 12.00
C LEU A 150 14.39 -13.29 11.12
N VAL A 151 15.57 -13.16 10.51
CA VAL A 151 16.10 -14.19 9.60
C VAL A 151 16.82 -15.31 10.37
N ALA A 152 17.42 -15.03 11.51
CA ALA A 152 18.16 -16.02 12.32
C ALA A 152 17.29 -17.21 12.73
N HIS A 153 16.00 -17.00 12.98
CA HIS A 153 15.10 -18.11 13.29
C HIS A 153 14.87 -19.03 12.07
N SER A 154 14.75 -18.45 10.87
CA SER A 154 14.61 -19.21 9.62
C SER A 154 15.92 -19.87 9.19
N ALA A 155 17.06 -19.20 9.39
CA ALA A 155 18.40 -19.73 9.09
C ALA A 155 18.75 -20.95 9.97
N LYS A 156 18.42 -20.91 11.27
CA LYS A 156 18.57 -22.07 12.17
C LYS A 156 17.77 -23.28 11.74
N ILE A 157 16.58 -23.07 11.16
CA ILE A 157 15.73 -24.15 10.66
C ILE A 157 16.30 -24.74 9.35
N GLN A 158 17.03 -23.93 8.57
CA GLN A 158 17.62 -24.33 7.29
C GLN A 158 19.08 -24.82 7.37
N HIS A 159 19.67 -24.88 8.56
CA HIS A 159 21.07 -25.31 8.79
C HIS A 159 22.10 -24.59 7.90
N VAL A 160 21.95 -23.28 7.74
CA VAL A 160 22.97 -22.39 7.15
C VAL A 160 23.58 -21.54 8.25
#